data_AF-A0A1D3RLV2-F1
#
_entry.id   AF-A0A1D3RLV2-F1
#
_cell.length_a   1.000
_cell.length_b   1.000
_cell.length_c   1.000
_cell.angle_alpha   90.00
_cell.angle_beta   90.00
_cell.angle_gamma   90.00
#
_symmetry.space_group_name_H-M   'P 1'
#
loop_
_entity.id
_entity.type
_entity.pdbx_description
1 polymer ?
#
loop_
_entity_poly.entity_id
_entity_poly.type
_entity_poly.pdbx_seq_one_letter_code
_entity_poly.pdbx_strand_id
1 'polypeptide(L)' 'MGSTLEYQTVPELRSGLKRYFEFYNQERLHQSLGYKTPSEVHFV' A
#
# COMPACT_ATOMS: atom_id res chain seq x y z
N MET A 1 16.94 14.63 9.00
CA MET A 1 17.23 13.19 9.14
C MET A 1 16.12 12.44 8.41
N GLY A 2 16.28 12.19 7.12
CA GLY A 2 15.24 11.53 6.32
C GLY A 2 15.30 10.03 6.58
N SER A 3 14.27 9.47 7.20
CA SER A 3 14.04 8.03 7.24
C SER A 3 13.48 7.61 5.87
N THR A 4 14.35 7.56 4.87
CA THR A 4 14.06 6.82 3.64
C THR A 4 13.81 5.37 4.07
N LEU A 5 12.73 4.74 3.62
CA LEU A 5 12.48 3.32 3.85
C LEU A 5 13.64 2.53 3.24
N GLU A 6 14.67 2.26 4.03
CA GLU A 6 15.82 1.49 3.59
C GLU A 6 15.46 0.02 3.61
N TYR A 7 15.33 -0.57 2.43
CA TYR A 7 15.14 -2.00 2.26
C TYR A 7 16.50 -2.65 2.09
N GLN A 8 17.27 -2.73 3.18
CA GLN A 8 18.66 -3.19 3.16
C GLN A 8 18.79 -4.66 2.78
N THR A 9 17.70 -5.43 2.92
CA THR A 9 17.63 -6.84 2.57
C THR A 9 16.36 -7.19 1.79
N VAL A 10 16.41 -8.29 1.03
CA VAL A 10 15.25 -8.82 0.29
C VAL A 10 14.03 -9.08 1.21
N PRO A 11 14.18 -9.64 2.43
CA PRO A 11 13.07 -9.78 3.37
C PRO A 11 12.43 -8.44 3.79
N GLU A 12 13.24 -7.40 4.01
CA GLU A 12 12.72 -6.06 4.34
C GLU A 12 11.97 -5.45 3.17
N LEU A 13 12.49 -5.59 1.94
CA LEU A 13 11.80 -5.17 0.72
C LEU A 13 10.43 -5.86 0.60
N ARG A 14 10.38 -7.18 0.77
CA ARG A 14 9.13 -7.94 0.71
C ARG A 14 8.12 -7.47 1.76
N SER A 15 8.59 -7.20 2.97
CA SER A 15 7.76 -6.69 4.07
C SER A 15 7.24 -5.29 3.77
N GLY A 16 8.08 -4.42 3.19
CA GLY A 16 7.70 -3.09 2.73
C GLY A 16 6.63 -3.13 1.65
N LEU A 17 6.82 -3.96 0.62
CA LEU A 17 5.85 -4.15 -0.45
C LEU A 17 4.52 -4.65 0.08
N LYS A 18 4.53 -5.64 0.98
CA LYS A 18 3.30 -6.14 1.62
C LYS A 18 2.53 -4.99 2.31
N ARG A 19 3.22 -4.22 3.16
CA ARG A 19 2.60 -3.07 3.85
C ARG A 19 2.06 -2.04 2.87
N TYR A 20 2.81 -1.75 1.81
CA TYR A 20 2.38 -0.80 0.79
C TYR A 20 1.10 -1.26 0.07
N PHE A 21 1.03 -2.53 -0.34
CA PHE A 21 -0.15 -3.07 -1.02
C PHE A 21 -1.36 -3.17 -0.09
N GLU A 22 -1.17 -3.50 1.19
CA GLU A 22 -2.25 -3.47 2.18
C GLU A 22 -2.83 -2.05 2.30
N PHE A 23 -1.98 -1.05 2.53
CA PHE A 23 -2.40 0.36 2.59
C PHE A 23 -3.09 0.83 1.31
N TYR A 24 -2.49 0.55 0.15
CA TYR A 24 -3.05 0.96 -1.15
C TYR A 24 -4.44 0.37 -1.37
N ASN A 25 -4.61 -0.93 -1.08
CA ASN A 25 -5.85 -1.63 -1.37
C ASN A 25 -6.95 -1.37 -0.34
N GLN A 26 -6.60 -1.13 0.93
CA GLN A 26 -7.57 -1.13 2.03
C GLN A 26 -7.77 0.22 2.71
N GLU A 27 -6.82 1.16 2.59
CA GLU A 27 -6.86 2.41 3.36
C GLU A 27 -6.85 3.66 2.47
N ARG A 28 -6.11 3.62 1.35
CA ARG A 28 -5.98 4.78 0.47
C ARG A 28 -7.26 5.00 -0.35
N LEU A 29 -7.88 6.16 -0.16
CA LEU A 29 -8.99 6.61 -0.99
C LEU A 29 -8.50 7.05 -2.37
N HIS A 30 -9.21 6.63 -3.41
CA HIS A 30 -8.90 6.98 -4.79
C HIS A 30 -10.02 7.83 -5.38
N GLN A 31 -9.70 9.04 -5.82
CA GLN A 31 -10.66 9.95 -6.43
C GLN A 31 -11.32 9.35 -7.69
N SER A 32 -10.56 8.62 -8.50
CA SER A 32 -11.08 7.89 -9.68
C SER A 32 -12.08 6.78 -9.31
N LEU A 33 -12.05 6.30 -8.08
CA LEU A 33 -13.00 5.31 -7.54
C LEU A 33 -14.13 5.98 -6.73
N GLY A 34 -14.29 7.30 -6.83
CA GLY A 34 -15.30 8.03 -6.06
C GLY A 34 -14.99 8.08 -4.58
N TYR A 35 -13.70 8.22 -4.21
CA TYR A 35 -13.21 8.18 -2.83
C TYR A 35 -13.49 6.87 -2.12
N LYS A 36 -13.43 5.76 -2.86
CA LYS A 36 -13.39 4.40 -2.32
C LYS A 36 -12.00 3.81 -2.41
N THR A 37 -11.77 2.74 -1.66
CA THR A 37 -10.57 1.92 -1.75
C THR A 37 -10.71 0.90 -2.87
N PRO A 38 -9.60 0.38 -3.43
CA PRO A 38 -9.64 -0.70 -4.40
C PRO A 38 -10.39 -1.93 -3.88
N SER A 39 -10.30 -2.22 -2.57
CA SER A 39 -11.02 -3.35 -1.99
C SER A 39 -12.52 -3.20 -1.97
N GLU A 40 -13.03 -1.99 -1.80
CA GLU A 40 -14.46 -1.71 -1.82
C GLU A 40 -15.10 -1.85 -3.22
N VAL A 41 -14.30 -1.85 -4.29
CA VAL A 41 -14.82 -1.86 -5.67
C VAL A 41 -14.50 -3.13 -6.46
N HIS A 42 -13.45 -3.87 -6.10
CA HIS A 42 -12.97 -5.02 -6.88
C HIS A 42 -12.99 -6.36 -6.14
N PHE A 43 -13.01 -6.37 -4.81
CA PHE A 43 -13.07 -7.61 -4.03
C PHE A 43 -14.48 -7.75 -3.44
N VAL A 44 -15.35 -8.43 -4.19
CA VAL A 44 -16.67 -8.91 -3.74
C VAL A 44 -16.54 -10.28 -3.10
#